data_AF-A0A7L2XZU1-F1
#
_entry.id   AF-A0A7L2XZU1-F1
#
_cell.length_a   1.000
_cell.length_b   1.000
_cell.length_c   1.000
_cell.angle_alpha   90.00
_cell.angle_beta   90.00
_cell.angle_gamma   90.00
#
_symmetry.space_group_name_H-M   'P 1'
#
loop_
_entity.id
_entity.type
_entity.pdbx_description
1 polymer ?
#
loop_
_entity_poly.entity_id
_entity_poly.type
_entity_poly.pdbx_seq_one_letter_code
_entity_poly.pdbx_strand_id
1 'polypeptide(L)'
;ADAAVPVRNSLLNICMDAKHHKHEPGPEGKLHEQCSPWKDNACCTANTSLEAHKDQSKLYNFNWDHCGVMPAKCKRHFIQDTCLYECSPNLGPWIEQVDSSWRRERILHVPLCREDCEEWWEDCRDALTCKENWHKGWDWTTGTNRCPQGSRCRPFREVFPGPKELCEQIWSHSYRLSPARRGSGLCIHMWFDPARGNPNKVVAKYYA
;
A
#
# COMPACT_ATOMS: atom_id res chain seq x y z
N ALA A 1 34.27 -13.64 -12.71
CA ALA A 1 34.35 -13.58 -11.24
C ALA A 1 33.18 -12.71 -10.79
N ASP A 2 32.04 -13.34 -10.55
CA ASP A 2 30.87 -12.66 -10.00
C ASP A 2 31.19 -12.25 -8.57
N ALA A 3 31.40 -10.95 -8.36
CA ALA A 3 31.42 -10.41 -7.02
C ALA A 3 30.01 -10.59 -6.45
N ALA A 4 29.85 -11.53 -5.52
CA ALA A 4 28.62 -11.69 -4.75
C ALA A 4 28.29 -10.36 -4.09
N VAL A 5 27.26 -9.67 -4.59
CA VAL A 5 26.72 -8.47 -3.95
C VAL A 5 26.28 -8.89 -2.55
N PRO A 6 26.74 -8.23 -1.48
CA PRO A 6 26.30 -8.56 -0.13
C PRO A 6 24.76 -8.49 -0.09
N VAL A 7 24.10 -9.53 0.45
CA VAL A 7 22.63 -9.65 0.52
C VAL A 7 21.95 -8.38 1.07
N ARG A 8 22.64 -7.62 1.95
CA ARG A 8 22.17 -6.33 2.46
C ARG A 8 21.95 -5.26 1.39
N ASN A 9 22.78 -5.23 0.34
CA ASN A 9 22.67 -4.25 -0.74
C ASN A 9 21.62 -4.64 -1.78
N SER A 10 21.28 -5.92 -1.93
CA SER A 10 20.29 -6.37 -2.91
C SER A 10 18.85 -6.04 -2.54
N LEU A 11 18.57 -5.66 -1.28
CA LEU A 11 17.23 -5.31 -0.78
C LEU A 11 16.95 -3.80 -0.84
N LEU A 12 17.92 -2.99 -1.23
CA LEU A 12 17.80 -1.53 -1.24
C LEU A 12 17.58 -1.02 -2.65
N ASN A 13 16.65 -0.08 -2.80
CA ASN A 13 16.37 0.59 -4.08
C ASN A 13 16.00 -0.41 -5.19
N ILE A 14 14.99 -1.25 -4.92
CA ILE A 14 14.48 -2.26 -5.83
C ILE A 14 12.96 -2.13 -5.98
N CYS A 15 12.42 -2.67 -7.07
CA CYS A 15 10.99 -2.82 -7.28
C CYS A 15 10.60 -4.29 -7.13
N MET A 16 9.43 -4.56 -6.56
CA MET A 16 8.89 -5.92 -6.48
C MET A 16 8.40 -6.39 -7.86
N ASP A 17 8.52 -7.69 -8.15
CA ASP A 17 7.93 -8.34 -9.32
C ASP A 17 6.43 -8.61 -9.09
N ALA A 18 5.65 -7.53 -9.14
CA ALA A 18 4.19 -7.56 -9.08
C ALA A 18 3.57 -6.94 -10.34
N LYS A 19 2.23 -6.79 -10.35
CA LYS A 19 1.45 -6.62 -11.58
C LYS A 19 1.79 -5.37 -12.40
N HIS A 20 2.10 -4.24 -11.75
CA HIS A 20 2.24 -2.93 -12.41
C HIS A 20 3.57 -2.22 -12.11
N HIS A 21 4.47 -2.92 -11.42
CA HIS A 21 5.79 -2.40 -11.09
C HIS A 21 6.68 -2.39 -12.33
N LYS A 22 7.52 -1.36 -12.42
CA LYS A 22 8.69 -1.35 -13.30
C LYS A 22 9.71 -2.36 -12.81
N HIS A 23 10.61 -2.77 -13.69
CA HIS A 23 11.71 -3.66 -13.33
C HIS A 23 12.68 -3.03 -12.32
N GLU A 24 12.99 -1.74 -12.51
CA GLU A 24 13.91 -1.00 -11.64
C GLU A 24 13.35 0.38 -11.29
N PRO A 25 13.73 0.96 -10.13
CA PRO A 25 13.36 2.32 -9.79
C PRO A 25 13.96 3.34 -10.75
N GLY A 26 13.24 4.44 -10.96
CA GLY A 26 13.77 5.56 -11.71
C GLY A 26 12.87 6.79 -11.65
N PRO A 27 13.33 7.95 -12.15
CA PRO A 27 12.56 9.17 -12.15
C PRO A 27 11.30 9.06 -13.02
N GLU A 28 10.20 9.56 -12.48
CA GLU A 28 8.86 9.63 -13.06
C GLU A 28 8.26 11.02 -12.78
N GLY A 29 8.74 12.05 -13.48
CA GLY A 29 8.35 13.45 -13.22
C GLY A 29 6.86 13.80 -13.41
N LYS A 30 6.03 12.83 -13.81
CA LYS A 30 4.60 12.98 -14.12
C LYS A 30 3.69 12.19 -13.17
N LEU A 31 4.19 11.74 -12.01
CA LEU A 31 3.34 11.07 -11.03
C LEU A 31 2.22 11.99 -10.55
N HIS A 32 1.00 11.45 -10.53
CA HIS A 32 -0.22 12.18 -10.26
C HIS A 32 -0.41 12.42 -8.76
N GLU A 33 -0.75 13.66 -8.40
CA GLU A 33 -1.20 14.11 -7.08
C GLU A 33 -0.51 13.42 -5.89
N GLN A 34 -1.19 12.49 -5.21
CA GLN A 34 -0.72 11.88 -3.97
C GLN A 34 0.48 10.95 -4.17
N CYS A 35 0.73 10.49 -5.40
CA CYS A 35 1.91 9.71 -5.75
C CYS A 35 3.11 10.60 -6.16
N SER A 36 2.94 11.91 -6.27
CA SER A 36 4.05 12.83 -6.59
C SER A 36 5.26 12.80 -5.64
N PRO A 37 5.16 12.39 -4.35
CA PRO A 37 6.34 12.28 -3.50
C PRO A 37 7.43 11.32 -3.99
N TRP A 38 7.08 10.37 -4.86
CA TRP A 38 8.02 9.40 -5.42
C TRP A 38 8.62 9.82 -6.77
N LYS A 39 8.26 10.98 -7.33
CA LYS A 39 8.58 11.38 -8.71
C LYS A 39 10.07 11.32 -9.09
N ASP A 40 10.99 11.49 -8.14
CA ASP A 40 12.42 11.49 -8.43
C ASP A 40 13.01 10.06 -8.49
N ASN A 41 12.31 9.09 -7.89
CA ASN A 41 12.72 7.68 -7.87
C ASN A 41 11.54 6.77 -7.48
N ALA A 42 10.86 6.20 -8.47
CA ALA A 42 9.65 5.40 -8.30
C ALA A 42 9.70 4.06 -9.05
N CYS A 43 8.93 3.09 -8.52
CA CYS A 43 8.64 1.80 -9.13
C CYS A 43 7.35 1.76 -9.98
N CYS A 44 6.51 2.80 -9.90
CA CYS A 44 5.29 2.91 -10.69
C CYS A 44 5.52 3.74 -11.94
N THR A 45 4.54 3.77 -12.85
CA THR A 45 4.51 4.69 -13.99
C THR A 45 3.55 5.85 -13.74
N ALA A 46 3.63 6.91 -14.54
CA ALA A 46 2.63 7.98 -14.53
C ALA A 46 1.19 7.45 -14.72
N ASN A 47 0.98 6.47 -15.61
CA ASN A 47 -0.34 5.85 -15.80
C ASN A 47 -0.82 5.11 -14.56
N THR A 48 0.06 4.36 -13.90
CA THR A 48 -0.24 3.68 -12.64
C THR A 48 -0.70 4.68 -11.58
N SER A 49 0.01 5.81 -11.44
CA SER A 49 -0.36 6.84 -10.47
C SER A 49 -1.71 7.52 -10.78
N LEU A 50 -2.04 7.72 -12.06
CA LEU A 50 -3.33 8.28 -12.46
C LEU A 50 -4.46 7.29 -12.15
N GLU A 51 -4.28 6.01 -12.48
CA GLU A 51 -5.26 4.96 -12.20
C GLU A 51 -5.47 4.75 -10.69
N ALA A 52 -4.44 4.95 -9.86
CA ALA A 52 -4.56 4.84 -8.40
C ALA A 52 -5.57 5.84 -7.80
N HIS A 53 -5.86 6.95 -8.48
CA HIS A 53 -6.79 7.99 -8.03
C HIS A 53 -8.23 7.79 -8.54
N LYS A 54 -8.49 6.76 -9.37
CA LYS A 54 -9.83 6.47 -9.91
C LYS A 54 -10.64 5.55 -8.99
N ASP A 55 -11.93 5.83 -8.89
CA ASP A 55 -12.90 5.13 -8.02
C ASP A 55 -13.03 3.64 -8.35
N GLN A 56 -12.93 3.33 -9.65
CA GLN A 56 -12.86 1.98 -10.20
C GLN A 56 -11.57 1.85 -11.00
N SER A 57 -10.45 1.85 -10.28
CA SER A 57 -9.12 1.78 -10.86
C SER A 57 -8.94 0.53 -11.73
N LYS A 58 -8.41 0.69 -12.94
CA LYS A 58 -8.06 -0.45 -13.80
C LYS A 58 -6.84 -1.23 -13.32
N LEU A 59 -6.15 -0.76 -12.27
CA LEU A 59 -5.04 -1.51 -11.67
C LEU A 59 -5.51 -2.89 -11.22
N TYR A 60 -6.62 -2.93 -10.48
CA TYR A 60 -7.17 -4.14 -9.89
C TYR A 60 -8.68 -4.31 -10.11
N ASN A 61 -9.30 -3.43 -10.91
CA ASN A 61 -10.76 -3.30 -11.05
C ASN A 61 -11.44 -3.21 -9.67
N PHE A 62 -10.80 -2.49 -8.74
CA PHE A 62 -11.24 -2.39 -7.37
C PHE A 62 -12.15 -1.18 -7.20
N ASN A 63 -13.30 -1.40 -6.59
CA ASN A 63 -14.31 -0.44 -6.23
C ASN A 63 -14.22 -0.17 -4.72
N TRP A 64 -13.81 1.06 -4.40
CA TRP A 64 -13.77 1.55 -3.01
C TRP A 64 -15.18 1.68 -2.42
N ASP A 65 -16.19 1.91 -3.26
CA ASP A 65 -17.57 2.20 -2.85
C ASP A 65 -18.47 0.95 -2.77
N HIS A 66 -17.89 -0.21 -2.46
CA HIS A 66 -18.60 -1.50 -2.41
C HIS A 66 -19.72 -1.57 -1.35
N CYS A 67 -19.74 -0.62 -0.41
CA CYS A 67 -20.80 -0.45 0.60
C CYS A 67 -21.44 0.95 0.58
N GLY A 68 -21.35 1.66 -0.54
CA GLY A 68 -21.73 3.07 -0.67
C GLY A 68 -20.51 3.98 -0.79
N VAL A 69 -20.74 5.27 -1.04
CA VAL A 69 -19.66 6.25 -1.29
C VAL A 69 -18.71 6.34 -0.10
N MET A 70 -17.44 6.03 -0.34
CA MET A 70 -16.39 6.14 0.66
C MET A 70 -16.09 7.62 0.97
N PRO A 71 -16.04 8.03 2.24
CA PRO A 71 -15.66 9.39 2.61
C PRO A 71 -14.28 9.77 2.05
N ALA A 72 -14.16 11.01 1.53
CA ALA A 72 -12.94 11.46 0.87
C ALA A 72 -11.67 11.35 1.75
N LYS A 73 -11.80 11.60 3.06
CA LYS A 73 -10.69 11.44 4.02
C LYS A 73 -10.22 9.99 4.11
N CYS A 74 -11.15 9.04 4.23
CA CYS A 74 -10.85 7.61 4.23
C CYS A 74 -10.19 7.16 2.92
N LYS A 75 -10.78 7.56 1.78
CA LYS A 75 -10.29 7.22 0.44
C LYS A 75 -8.89 7.75 0.17
N ARG A 76 -8.54 8.92 0.72
CA ARG A 76 -7.19 9.49 0.62
C ARG A 76 -6.14 8.48 1.09
N HIS A 77 -6.36 7.82 2.22
CA HIS A 77 -5.41 6.84 2.76
C HIS A 77 -5.26 5.62 1.86
N PHE A 78 -6.33 5.10 1.26
CA PHE A 78 -6.26 4.01 0.28
C PHE A 78 -5.49 4.39 -0.99
N ILE A 79 -5.59 5.64 -1.43
CA ILE A 79 -4.78 6.15 -2.53
C ILE A 79 -3.30 6.23 -2.11
N GLN A 80 -2.99 6.73 -0.93
CA GLN A 80 -1.62 6.79 -0.41
C GLN A 80 -1.00 5.40 -0.24
N ASP A 81 -1.76 4.44 0.29
CA ASP A 81 -1.39 3.03 0.35
C ASP A 81 -1.07 2.47 -1.04
N THR A 82 -1.94 2.72 -2.03
CA THR A 82 -1.68 2.31 -3.41
C THR A 82 -0.42 2.97 -3.97
N CYS A 83 -0.20 4.27 -3.73
CA CYS A 83 1.02 4.95 -4.14
C CYS A 83 2.26 4.35 -3.47
N LEU A 84 2.22 4.06 -2.16
CA LEU A 84 3.33 3.43 -1.45
C LEU A 84 3.63 2.06 -2.05
N TYR A 85 2.62 1.21 -2.20
CA TYR A 85 2.75 -0.14 -2.73
C TYR A 85 3.32 -0.15 -4.15
N GLU A 86 2.75 0.64 -5.05
CA GLU A 86 3.12 0.65 -6.47
C GLU A 86 4.42 1.42 -6.73
N CYS A 87 4.69 2.50 -5.99
CA CYS A 87 5.77 3.44 -6.33
C CYS A 87 7.02 3.32 -5.45
N SER A 88 6.94 2.75 -4.24
CA SER A 88 8.08 2.82 -3.31
C SER A 88 9.23 1.88 -3.68
N PRO A 89 10.45 2.41 -3.89
CA PRO A 89 11.64 1.58 -4.08
C PRO A 89 12.30 1.16 -2.75
N ASN A 90 11.61 1.39 -1.63
CA ASN A 90 12.14 1.23 -0.27
C ASN A 90 11.40 0.15 0.52
N LEU A 91 10.70 -0.76 -0.16
CA LEU A 91 9.99 -1.88 0.48
C LEU A 91 10.75 -3.21 0.40
N GLY A 92 11.93 -3.22 -0.23
CA GLY A 92 12.73 -4.42 -0.47
C GLY A 92 12.96 -5.34 0.74
N PRO A 93 13.24 -4.85 1.96
CA PRO A 93 13.40 -5.70 3.14
C PRO A 93 12.19 -6.56 3.52
N TRP A 94 11.02 -6.27 2.95
CA TRP A 94 9.75 -6.94 3.23
C TRP A 94 9.15 -7.61 2.00
N ILE A 95 9.89 -7.68 0.89
CA ILE A 95 9.44 -8.39 -0.31
C ILE A 95 9.60 -9.90 -0.07
N GLU A 96 8.51 -10.63 -0.30
CA GLU A 96 8.48 -12.09 -0.24
C GLU A 96 7.89 -12.67 -1.53
N GLN A 97 8.42 -13.82 -1.93
CA GLN A 97 7.93 -14.62 -3.04
C GLN A 97 6.58 -15.25 -2.68
N VAL A 98 5.65 -15.28 -3.64
CA VAL A 98 4.33 -15.86 -3.45
C VAL A 98 3.89 -16.68 -4.66
N ASP A 99 3.21 -17.78 -4.36
CA ASP A 99 2.52 -18.57 -5.38
C ASP A 99 1.16 -17.92 -5.69
N SER A 100 1.15 -17.02 -6.68
CA SER A 100 -0.06 -16.32 -7.13
C SER A 100 -0.09 -16.16 -8.64
N SER A 101 -1.28 -16.22 -9.23
CA SER A 101 -1.48 -16.14 -10.68
C SER A 101 -1.24 -14.75 -11.29
N TRP A 102 -1.17 -13.70 -10.46
CA TRP A 102 -1.11 -12.31 -10.93
C TRP A 102 0.05 -11.47 -10.37
N ARG A 103 0.83 -12.02 -9.43
CA ARG A 103 2.05 -11.42 -8.88
C ARG A 103 3.01 -12.53 -8.45
N ARG A 104 4.30 -12.32 -8.63
CA ARG A 104 5.35 -13.25 -8.17
C ARG A 104 5.85 -12.89 -6.79
N GLU A 105 5.83 -11.60 -6.49
CA GLU A 105 6.24 -11.05 -5.21
C GLU A 105 5.15 -10.20 -4.58
N ARG A 106 5.21 -10.03 -3.25
CA ARG A 106 4.41 -9.05 -2.50
C ARG A 106 5.18 -8.56 -1.30
N ILE A 107 4.65 -7.55 -0.63
CA ILE A 107 5.12 -7.15 0.69
C ILE A 107 4.42 -7.93 1.81
N LEU A 108 5.17 -8.20 2.88
CA LEU A 108 4.68 -8.74 4.14
C LEU A 108 5.33 -8.04 5.34
N HIS A 109 4.48 -7.69 6.31
CA HIS A 109 4.89 -7.17 7.62
C HIS A 109 5.70 -5.86 7.57
N VAL A 110 5.47 -5.02 6.56
CA VAL A 110 6.06 -3.68 6.48
C VAL A 110 5.70 -2.89 7.74
N PRO A 111 6.67 -2.35 8.50
CA PRO A 111 6.44 -1.70 9.77
C PRO A 111 5.85 -0.31 9.54
N LEU A 112 4.54 -0.22 9.37
CA LEU A 112 3.86 1.05 9.14
C LEU A 112 3.95 1.93 10.38
N CYS A 113 4.31 3.20 10.22
CA CYS A 113 4.40 4.12 11.34
C CYS A 113 3.07 4.24 12.09
N ARG A 114 3.18 4.40 13.41
CA ARG A 114 2.03 4.46 14.31
C ARG A 114 0.98 5.46 13.85
N GLU A 115 1.40 6.71 13.60
CA GLU A 115 0.50 7.78 13.21
C GLU A 115 -0.17 7.55 11.85
N ASP A 116 0.53 6.95 10.87
CA ASP A 116 -0.06 6.61 9.56
C ASP A 116 -1.23 5.62 9.70
N CYS A 117 -1.06 4.61 10.56
CA CYS A 117 -2.10 3.62 10.78
C CYS A 117 -3.26 4.16 11.64
N GLU A 118 -2.96 4.90 12.70
CA GLU A 118 -3.96 5.53 13.57
C GLU A 118 -4.83 6.55 12.80
N GLU A 119 -4.21 7.41 12.00
CA GLU A 119 -4.92 8.40 11.17
C GLU A 119 -5.78 7.74 10.08
N TRP A 120 -5.28 6.68 9.43
CA TRP A 120 -6.07 5.92 8.45
C TRP A 120 -7.33 5.34 9.09
N TRP A 121 -7.19 4.70 10.24
CA TRP A 121 -8.35 4.14 10.95
C TRP A 121 -9.34 5.21 11.38
N GLU A 122 -8.85 6.32 11.98
CA GLU A 122 -9.72 7.39 12.47
C GLU A 122 -10.53 8.03 11.33
N ASP A 123 -9.89 8.31 10.18
CA ASP A 123 -10.57 8.90 9.02
C ASP A 123 -11.54 7.92 8.32
N CYS A 124 -11.41 6.62 8.57
CA CYS A 124 -12.27 5.57 8.01
C CYS A 124 -13.33 5.03 8.96
N ARG A 125 -13.26 5.28 10.27
CA ARG A 125 -14.04 4.58 11.31
C ARG A 125 -15.56 4.50 11.07
N ASP A 126 -16.14 5.52 10.44
CA ASP A 126 -17.57 5.62 10.13
C ASP A 126 -17.91 5.31 8.66
N ALA A 127 -16.92 5.04 7.81
CA ALA A 127 -17.14 4.45 6.50
C ALA A 127 -17.70 3.03 6.63
N LEU A 128 -18.23 2.48 5.55
CA LEU A 128 -18.83 1.14 5.54
C LEU A 128 -17.97 0.15 4.77
N THR A 129 -17.89 -1.07 5.28
CA THR A 129 -17.30 -2.24 4.61
C THR A 129 -18.09 -3.49 4.95
N CYS A 130 -17.97 -4.53 4.13
CA CYS A 130 -18.57 -5.84 4.38
C CYS A 130 -17.54 -6.93 4.72
N LYS A 131 -16.24 -6.60 4.71
CA LYS A 131 -15.14 -7.57 4.86
C LYS A 131 -13.95 -6.99 5.61
N GLU A 132 -13.31 -7.84 6.41
CA GLU A 132 -12.04 -7.57 7.10
C GLU A 132 -10.80 -7.79 6.22
N ASN A 133 -10.91 -8.63 5.19
CA ASN A 133 -9.79 -8.96 4.31
C ASN A 133 -10.17 -8.64 2.86
N TRP A 134 -9.48 -7.66 2.28
CA TRP A 134 -9.76 -7.11 0.95
C TRP A 134 -8.89 -7.72 -0.13
N HIS A 135 -7.94 -8.60 0.21
CA HIS A 135 -7.17 -9.35 -0.79
C HIS A 135 -7.97 -10.53 -1.40
N LYS A 136 -8.96 -11.09 -0.71
CA LYS A 136 -9.63 -12.34 -1.13
C LYS A 136 -11.10 -12.42 -0.73
N GLY A 137 -11.84 -13.27 -1.45
CA GLY A 137 -13.23 -13.60 -1.14
C GLY A 137 -14.23 -12.49 -1.47
N TRP A 138 -13.94 -11.68 -2.48
CA TRP A 138 -14.92 -10.80 -3.12
C TRP A 138 -15.72 -11.56 -4.17
N ASP A 139 -16.94 -11.10 -4.44
CA ASP A 139 -17.68 -11.49 -5.64
C ASP A 139 -17.22 -10.62 -6.83
N TRP A 140 -16.71 -11.25 -7.88
CA TRP A 140 -16.19 -10.60 -9.09
C TRP A 140 -17.07 -10.83 -10.33
N THR A 141 -18.26 -11.41 -10.18
CA THR A 141 -19.16 -11.79 -11.31
C THR A 141 -19.49 -10.64 -12.26
N THR A 142 -19.42 -9.39 -11.79
CA THR A 142 -19.71 -8.18 -12.58
C THR A 142 -18.48 -7.44 -13.08
N GLY A 143 -17.28 -8.03 -12.94
CA GLY A 143 -16.00 -7.43 -13.37
C GLY A 143 -15.35 -6.48 -12.36
N THR A 144 -16.08 -6.09 -11.30
CA THR A 144 -15.58 -5.32 -10.14
C THR A 144 -15.91 -6.08 -8.85
N ASN A 145 -15.14 -5.84 -7.78
CA ASN A 145 -15.43 -6.46 -6.48
C ASN A 145 -16.77 -6.00 -5.90
N ARG A 146 -17.53 -6.98 -5.40
CA ARG A 146 -18.76 -6.79 -4.64
C ARG A 146 -18.73 -7.61 -3.37
N CYS A 147 -19.48 -7.15 -2.37
CA CYS A 147 -19.71 -7.88 -1.14
C CYS A 147 -20.25 -9.30 -1.45
N PRO A 148 -19.61 -10.37 -0.92
CA PRO A 148 -20.05 -11.73 -1.17
C PRO A 148 -21.43 -11.99 -0.54
N GLN A 149 -22.14 -12.99 -1.07
CA GLN A 149 -23.46 -13.37 -0.57
C GLN A 149 -23.43 -13.63 0.94
N GLY A 150 -24.43 -13.10 1.66
CA GLY A 150 -24.57 -13.24 3.11
C GLY A 150 -23.74 -12.27 3.94
N SER A 151 -22.81 -11.51 3.34
CA SER A 151 -22.14 -10.41 4.03
C SER A 151 -23.05 -9.17 4.15
N ARG A 152 -22.80 -8.34 5.17
CA ARG A 152 -23.55 -7.12 5.43
C ARG A 152 -22.58 -5.95 5.56
N CYS A 153 -22.93 -4.82 4.95
CA CYS A 153 -22.21 -3.57 5.13
C CYS A 153 -22.37 -3.09 6.58
N ARG A 154 -21.24 -2.82 7.24
CA ARG A 154 -21.16 -2.35 8.61
C ARG A 154 -20.10 -1.25 8.72
N PRO A 155 -20.19 -0.38 9.73
CA PRO A 155 -19.13 0.59 10.03
C PRO A 155 -17.76 -0.06 10.13
N PHE A 156 -16.72 0.60 9.61
CA PHE A 156 -15.34 0.14 9.70
C PHE A 156 -14.95 -0.17 11.14
N ARG A 157 -15.35 0.65 12.11
CA ARG A 157 -15.09 0.40 13.55
C ARG A 157 -15.67 -0.92 14.09
N GLU A 158 -16.68 -1.50 13.45
CA GLU A 158 -17.23 -2.81 13.82
C GLU A 158 -16.49 -3.98 13.15
N VAL A 159 -15.90 -3.73 11.97
CA VAL A 159 -15.16 -4.75 11.20
C VAL A 159 -13.67 -4.75 11.56
N PHE A 160 -13.12 -3.57 11.84
CA PHE A 160 -11.78 -3.29 12.32
C PHE A 160 -11.89 -2.55 13.66
N PRO A 161 -11.93 -3.28 14.80
CA PRO A 161 -12.09 -2.68 16.13
C PRO A 161 -11.06 -1.63 16.51
N GLY A 162 -9.88 -1.63 15.89
CA GLY A 162 -8.85 -0.63 16.08
C GLY A 162 -7.89 -0.49 14.89
N PRO A 163 -6.91 0.43 15.00
CA PRO A 163 -5.95 0.70 13.92
C PRO A 163 -5.16 -0.53 13.50
N LYS A 164 -4.71 -1.33 14.49
CA LYS A 164 -3.95 -2.56 14.23
C LYS A 164 -4.72 -3.53 13.35
N GLU A 165 -6.00 -3.75 13.65
CA GLU A 165 -6.86 -4.66 12.88
C GLU A 165 -7.02 -4.15 11.44
N LEU A 166 -7.22 -2.84 11.23
CA LEU A 166 -7.28 -2.28 9.88
C LEU A 166 -5.99 -2.52 9.10
N CYS A 167 -4.87 -1.98 9.58
CA CYS A 167 -3.63 -1.95 8.81
C CYS A 167 -3.04 -3.35 8.58
N GLU A 168 -3.19 -4.25 9.56
CA GLU A 168 -2.64 -5.61 9.45
C GLU A 168 -3.56 -6.56 8.68
N GLN A 169 -4.88 -6.45 8.78
CA GLN A 169 -5.78 -7.48 8.21
C GLN A 169 -6.28 -7.14 6.80
N ILE A 170 -6.51 -5.85 6.51
CA ILE A 170 -7.16 -5.42 5.26
C ILE A 170 -6.45 -5.98 4.03
N TRP A 171 -5.12 -5.95 4.04
CA TRP A 171 -4.27 -6.48 2.98
C TRP A 171 -3.52 -7.74 3.40
N SER A 172 -4.14 -8.64 4.18
CA SER A 172 -3.57 -9.94 4.57
C SER A 172 -2.11 -9.82 5.04
N HIS A 173 -1.86 -9.01 6.06
CA HIS A 173 -0.56 -8.78 6.69
C HIS A 173 0.53 -8.16 5.81
N SER A 174 0.14 -7.40 4.77
CA SER A 174 1.09 -6.56 4.03
C SER A 174 1.81 -5.57 4.96
N TYR A 175 1.07 -5.00 5.92
CA TYR A 175 1.63 -4.16 6.97
C TYR A 175 1.60 -4.85 8.33
N ARG A 176 2.49 -4.37 9.20
CA ARG A 176 2.50 -4.60 10.64
C ARG A 176 2.53 -3.24 11.32
N LEU A 177 1.68 -3.00 12.32
CA LEU A 177 1.69 -1.75 13.05
C LEU A 177 2.99 -1.64 13.87
N SER A 178 3.80 -0.61 13.61
CA SER A 178 5.00 -0.32 14.39
C SER A 178 4.66 0.56 15.61
N PRO A 179 5.27 0.32 16.79
CA PRO A 179 5.16 1.26 17.91
C PRO A 179 5.96 2.55 17.65
N ALA A 180 6.85 2.56 16.66
CA ALA A 180 7.68 3.71 16.33
C ALA A 180 6.84 4.82 15.68
N ARG A 181 7.20 6.06 16.02
CA ARG A 181 6.56 7.26 15.48
C ARG A 181 7.17 7.66 14.14
N ARG A 182 6.40 8.40 13.35
CA ARG A 182 6.89 9.11 12.15
C ARG A 182 8.20 9.85 12.46
N GLY A 183 9.19 9.72 11.57
CA GLY A 183 10.49 10.38 11.69
C GLY A 183 11.52 9.68 12.58
N SER A 184 11.16 8.56 13.23
CA SER A 184 12.10 7.76 14.04
C SER A 184 13.19 7.05 13.22
N GLY A 185 12.98 6.88 11.90
CA GLY A 185 13.82 6.04 11.06
C GLY A 185 13.57 4.53 11.23
N LEU A 186 12.55 4.13 11.99
CA LEU A 186 12.25 2.74 12.34
C LEU A 186 10.89 2.24 11.82
N CYS A 187 10.17 3.06 11.04
CA CYS A 187 8.89 2.69 10.47
C CYS A 187 8.69 3.37 9.11
N ILE A 188 7.97 2.71 8.23
CA ILE A 188 7.62 3.19 6.91
C ILE A 188 6.47 4.19 7.03
N HIS A 189 6.67 5.36 6.44
CA HIS A 189 5.65 6.36 6.23
C HIS A 189 4.82 5.99 5.00
N MET A 190 3.49 6.03 5.12
CA MET A 190 2.59 5.83 3.97
C MET A 190 2.65 7.01 3.01
N TRP A 191 2.80 8.21 3.56
CA TRP A 191 2.95 9.44 2.81
C TRP A 191 3.93 10.40 3.49
N PHE A 192 4.63 11.22 2.71
CA PHE A 192 5.61 12.17 3.20
C PHE A 192 5.68 13.43 2.31
N ASP A 193 6.16 14.53 2.89
CA ASP A 193 6.45 15.75 2.13
C ASP A 193 7.77 15.59 1.34
N PRO A 194 7.74 15.59 0.00
CA PRO A 194 8.94 15.40 -0.81
C PRO A 194 9.97 16.52 -0.65
N ALA A 195 9.57 17.72 -0.21
CA ALA A 195 10.50 18.84 0.03
C ALA A 195 11.50 18.53 1.16
N ARG A 196 11.15 17.59 2.05
CA ARG A 196 12.00 17.14 3.16
C ARG A 196 12.76 15.85 2.85
N GLY A 197 12.66 15.35 1.62
CA GLY A 197 13.21 14.07 1.18
C GLY A 197 12.38 12.87 1.64
N ASN A 198 12.62 11.73 1.00
CA ASN A 198 11.93 10.47 1.31
C ASN A 198 12.52 9.83 2.59
N PRO A 199 11.77 9.76 3.71
CA PRO A 199 12.26 9.21 4.98
C PRO A 199 12.45 7.69 4.93
N ASN A 200 11.71 6.99 4.06
CA ASN A 200 11.72 5.53 3.96
C ASN A 200 13.07 5.00 3.45
N LYS A 201 13.91 5.84 2.82
CA LYS A 201 15.29 5.48 2.47
C LYS A 201 16.13 5.09 3.68
N VAL A 202 15.97 5.79 4.81
CA VAL A 202 16.70 5.49 6.05
C VAL A 202 16.14 4.23 6.70
N VAL A 203 14.82 4.08 6.68
CA VAL A 203 14.12 2.93 7.24
C VAL A 203 14.51 1.64 6.52
N ALA A 204 14.48 1.63 5.18
CA ALA A 204 14.90 0.46 4.40
C ALA A 204 16.35 0.07 4.69
N LYS A 205 17.26 1.05 4.81
CA LYS A 205 18.67 0.81 5.17
C LYS A 205 18.85 0.22 6.57
N TYR A 206 17.97 0.55 7.51
CA TYR A 206 18.02 -0.01 8.85
C TYR A 206 17.60 -1.49 8.89
N TYR A 207 16.63 -1.87 8.05
CA TYR A 207 16.07 -3.23 8.03
C TYR A 207 16.71 -4.18 7.01
N ALA A 208 17.55 -3.69 6.10
CA ALA A 208 18.30 -4.51 5.13
C ALA A 208 19.60 -5.10 5.72
#